data_AF-A0A1G3ZQG8-F1
#
_entry.id   AF-A0A1G3ZQG8-F1
#
_cell.length_a   1.000
_cell.length_b   1.000
_cell.length_c   1.000
_cell.angle_alpha   90.00
_cell.angle_beta   90.00
_cell.angle_gamma   90.00
#
_symmetry.space_group_name_H-M   'P 1'
#
loop_
_entity.id
_entity.type
_entity.pdbx_description
1 polymer ?
#
loop_
_entity_poly.entity_id
_entity_poly.type
_entity_poly.pdbx_seq_one_letter_code
_entity_poly.pdbx_strand_id
1 'polypeptide(L)'
;MHKRLKHALYFGLSAAFLALTTAVHALNITLPDPDDQNRRATLGDAVSGAWGAGINPDASTIAADFGGTWTNEGELTGDGSNDWLTIDVTSGNWGDANVAGTWAINPLFWSTYGNAVISMHVGQGAGDPDYFAWLITPNTLSGTWSLEKKTGGGGGLSNMKLWGSDSPNRVPDGGSTVLLLGLAISGLAIAGWRRSRKAA
;
A
#
# COMPACT_ATOMS: atom_id res chain seq x y z
N MET A 1 -34.43 -9.14 66.18
CA MET A 1 -34.30 -10.18 65.11
C MET A 1 -35.21 -9.75 63.96
N HIS A 2 -34.83 -9.51 62.71
CA HIS A 2 -33.72 -9.98 61.88
C HIS A 2 -33.31 -8.90 60.87
N LYS A 3 -31.99 -8.82 60.63
CA LYS A 3 -31.31 -7.93 59.68
C LYS A 3 -31.85 -8.09 58.25
N ARG A 4 -32.13 -6.97 57.56
CA ARG A 4 -32.24 -6.92 56.09
C ARG A 4 -31.08 -6.08 55.55
N LEU A 5 -30.10 -6.72 54.94
CA LEU A 5 -29.02 -6.07 54.21
C LEU A 5 -28.82 -6.86 52.91
N LYS A 6 -29.58 -6.50 51.87
CA LYS A 6 -29.42 -7.04 50.52
C LYS A 6 -28.35 -6.18 49.83
N HIS A 7 -27.10 -6.63 49.86
CA HIS A 7 -26.03 -6.05 49.07
C HIS A 7 -26.24 -6.39 47.60
N ALA A 8 -26.71 -5.42 46.81
CA ALA A 8 -26.73 -5.52 45.36
C ALA A 8 -25.34 -5.20 44.82
N LEU A 9 -24.52 -6.24 44.67
CA LEU A 9 -23.21 -6.20 44.06
C LEU A 9 -23.38 -6.07 42.54
N TYR A 10 -23.40 -4.84 42.02
CA TYR A 10 -23.39 -4.61 40.56
C TYR A 10 -21.95 -4.74 40.06
N PHE A 11 -21.64 -5.90 39.47
CA PHE A 11 -20.42 -6.15 38.72
C PHE A 11 -20.35 -5.18 37.52
N GLY A 12 -19.30 -4.35 37.47
CA GLY A 12 -18.99 -3.49 36.36
C GLY A 12 -18.50 -4.29 35.17
N LEU A 13 -19.33 -4.44 34.15
CA LEU A 13 -18.95 -5.01 32.86
C LEU A 13 -18.23 -3.90 32.06
N SER A 14 -16.90 -3.80 32.19
CA SER A 14 -16.10 -2.99 31.26
C SER A 14 -15.96 -3.77 29.96
N ALA A 15 -16.76 -3.42 28.96
CA ALA A 15 -16.61 -3.93 27.61
C ALA A 15 -15.41 -3.24 26.95
N ALA A 16 -14.24 -3.89 26.98
CA ALA A 16 -13.11 -3.50 26.16
C ALA A 16 -13.44 -3.80 24.69
N PHE A 17 -13.86 -2.78 23.95
CA PHE A 17 -14.02 -2.88 22.51
C PHE A 17 -12.63 -2.82 21.87
N LEU A 18 -12.02 -3.98 21.62
CA LEU A 18 -10.86 -4.10 20.76
C LEU A 18 -11.35 -3.88 19.32
N ALA A 19 -11.18 -2.68 18.79
CA ALA A 19 -11.41 -2.42 17.37
C ALA A 19 -10.29 -3.09 16.57
N LEU A 20 -10.54 -4.31 16.11
CA LEU A 20 -9.64 -5.03 15.22
C LEU A 20 -9.77 -4.41 13.81
N THR A 21 -8.96 -3.41 13.51
CA THR A 21 -8.89 -2.85 12.15
C THR A 21 -8.09 -3.82 11.29
N THR A 22 -8.76 -4.65 10.50
CA THR A 22 -8.09 -5.41 9.44
C THR A 22 -7.67 -4.41 8.36
N ALA A 23 -6.36 -4.29 8.12
CA ALA A 23 -5.88 -3.57 6.95
C ALA A 23 -6.44 -4.28 5.70
N VAL A 24 -7.22 -3.56 4.90
CA VAL A 24 -7.59 -4.02 3.57
C VAL A 24 -6.35 -3.77 2.71
N HIS A 25 -5.56 -4.80 2.48
CA HIS A 25 -4.49 -4.76 1.49
C HIS A 25 -5.11 -4.68 0.09
N ALA A 26 -4.56 -3.82 -0.74
CA ALA A 26 -5.01 -3.69 -2.12
C ALA A 26 -4.58 -4.93 -2.93
N LEU A 27 -5.30 -5.19 -4.02
CA LEU A 27 -5.06 -6.38 -4.85
C LEU A 27 -3.70 -6.27 -5.56
N ASN A 28 -3.11 -7.43 -5.83
CA ASN A 28 -1.95 -7.52 -6.71
C ASN A 28 -2.38 -7.18 -8.15
N ILE A 29 -1.68 -6.26 -8.81
CA ILE A 29 -1.88 -5.93 -10.22
C ILE A 29 -0.78 -6.60 -11.03
N THR A 30 -1.17 -7.55 -11.87
CA THR A 30 -0.30 -8.18 -12.87
C THR A 30 -0.49 -7.51 -14.22
N LEU A 31 0.60 -7.01 -14.79
CA LEU A 31 0.64 -6.44 -16.12
C LEU A 31 1.30 -7.45 -17.08
N PRO A 32 0.58 -7.92 -18.12
CA PRO A 32 1.15 -8.75 -19.17
C PRO A 32 1.86 -7.88 -20.22
N ASP A 33 2.80 -8.47 -20.96
CA ASP A 33 3.20 -7.95 -22.26
C ASP A 33 2.00 -7.97 -23.25
N PRO A 34 2.01 -7.15 -24.32
CA PRO A 34 0.85 -7.01 -25.21
C PRO A 34 0.31 -8.32 -25.79
N ASP A 35 1.17 -9.34 -25.94
CA ASP A 35 0.79 -10.67 -26.41
C ASP A 35 0.76 -11.73 -25.29
N ASP A 36 1.12 -11.37 -24.06
CA ASP A 36 1.22 -12.26 -22.90
C ASP A 36 2.20 -13.45 -23.06
N GLN A 37 3.15 -13.34 -23.98
CA GLN A 37 4.06 -14.42 -24.37
C GLN A 37 5.47 -14.25 -23.81
N ASN A 38 5.89 -13.01 -23.54
CA ASN A 38 7.27 -12.73 -23.23
C ASN A 38 7.47 -12.54 -21.73
N ARG A 39 6.67 -11.67 -21.10
CA ARG A 39 6.93 -11.20 -19.74
C ARG A 39 5.66 -10.80 -19.00
N ARG A 40 5.69 -11.01 -17.68
CA ARG A 40 4.70 -10.49 -16.75
C ARG A 40 5.42 -9.86 -15.59
N ALA A 41 4.88 -8.75 -15.12
CA ALA A 41 5.29 -8.24 -13.83
C ALA A 41 4.07 -8.01 -12.95
N THR A 42 4.23 -8.25 -11.67
CA THR A 42 3.17 -8.11 -10.67
C THR A 42 3.67 -7.22 -9.56
N LEU A 43 2.80 -6.32 -9.10
CA LEU A 43 3.02 -5.52 -7.91
C LEU A 43 1.82 -5.65 -6.96
N GLY A 44 2.10 -5.95 -5.70
CA GLY A 44 1.12 -5.91 -4.62
C GLY A 44 0.75 -4.48 -4.25
N ASP A 45 -0.44 -4.33 -3.66
CA ASP A 45 -0.97 -3.09 -3.12
C ASP A 45 -1.04 -1.90 -4.11
N ALA A 46 -1.30 -2.18 -5.39
CA ALA A 46 -1.43 -1.17 -6.44
C ALA A 46 -2.90 -0.85 -6.78
N VAL A 47 -3.15 0.36 -7.29
CA VAL A 47 -4.47 0.85 -7.72
C VAL A 47 -4.64 0.70 -9.24
N SER A 48 -3.58 0.96 -9.99
CA SER A 48 -3.52 0.83 -11.44
C SER A 48 -2.10 0.52 -11.90
N GLY A 49 -1.92 0.18 -13.18
CA GLY A 49 -0.61 -0.03 -13.76
C GLY A 49 -0.54 0.29 -15.24
N ALA A 50 0.67 0.52 -15.71
CA ALA A 50 1.03 0.86 -17.08
C ALA A 50 2.32 0.12 -17.48
N TRP A 51 2.53 -0.07 -18.77
CA TRP A 51 3.73 -0.66 -19.33
C TRP A 51 4.07 0.04 -20.64
N GLY A 52 5.33 -0.05 -21.05
CA GLY A 52 5.75 0.53 -22.32
C GLY A 52 7.07 -0.02 -22.83
N ALA A 53 7.47 0.50 -23.99
CA ALA A 53 8.59 0.04 -24.79
C ALA A 53 9.71 1.09 -24.86
N GLY A 54 10.94 0.62 -25.09
CA GLY A 54 12.02 1.42 -25.66
C GLY A 54 12.83 2.29 -24.71
N ILE A 55 12.40 2.52 -23.47
CA ILE A 55 13.12 3.39 -22.53
C ILE A 55 13.01 2.94 -21.07
N ASN A 56 14.07 3.25 -20.31
CA ASN A 56 14.02 3.31 -18.86
C ASN A 56 13.13 4.51 -18.46
N PRO A 57 12.00 4.29 -17.77
CA PRO A 57 11.01 5.34 -17.56
C PRO A 57 11.63 6.53 -16.83
N ASP A 58 11.36 7.72 -17.35
CA ASP A 58 11.68 9.00 -16.74
C ASP A 58 10.42 9.71 -16.22
N ALA A 59 10.58 10.89 -15.62
CA ALA A 59 9.45 11.65 -15.08
C ALA A 59 8.38 11.96 -16.15
N SER A 60 8.78 12.18 -17.40
CA SER A 60 7.84 12.47 -18.50
C SER A 60 7.07 11.23 -18.92
N THR A 61 7.71 10.06 -18.86
CA THR A 61 7.09 8.76 -19.13
C THR A 61 6.03 8.46 -18.07
N ILE A 62 6.37 8.62 -16.78
CA ILE A 62 5.41 8.41 -15.68
C ILE A 62 4.27 9.44 -15.75
N ALA A 63 4.56 10.69 -16.11
CA ALA A 63 3.53 11.70 -16.32
C ALA A 63 2.59 11.37 -17.49
N ALA A 64 3.08 10.73 -18.55
CA ALA A 64 2.25 10.27 -19.66
C ALA A 64 1.32 9.13 -19.24
N ASP A 65 1.80 8.22 -18.38
CA ASP A 65 1.04 7.05 -17.93
C ASP A 65 -0.01 7.39 -16.86
N PHE A 66 0.29 8.30 -15.93
CA PHE A 66 -0.55 8.57 -14.76
C PHE A 66 -1.05 10.03 -14.66
N GLY A 67 -0.59 10.92 -15.53
CA GLY A 67 -0.86 12.36 -15.46
C GLY A 67 -0.07 13.06 -14.35
N GLY A 68 -0.05 14.40 -14.34
CA GLY A 68 0.58 15.19 -13.28
C GLY A 68 2.07 15.46 -13.47
N THR A 69 2.77 15.80 -12.38
CA THR A 69 4.22 16.07 -12.37
C THR A 69 4.89 15.16 -11.34
N TRP A 70 5.86 14.37 -11.80
CA TRP A 70 6.50 13.34 -10.99
C TRP A 70 7.96 13.67 -10.72
N THR A 71 8.41 13.37 -9.50
CA THR A 71 9.80 13.47 -9.08
C THR A 71 10.35 12.07 -8.83
N ASN A 72 11.55 11.76 -9.34
CA ASN A 72 12.25 10.52 -9.02
C ASN A 72 12.85 10.64 -7.61
N GLU A 73 12.32 9.87 -6.67
CA GLU A 73 12.76 9.86 -5.26
C GLU A 73 13.77 8.75 -4.99
N GLY A 74 14.07 7.90 -5.96
CA GLY A 74 15.11 6.91 -5.76
C GLY A 74 15.13 5.87 -6.86
N GLU A 75 16.33 5.41 -7.16
CA GLU A 75 16.59 4.31 -8.08
C GLU A 75 17.45 3.27 -7.39
N LEU A 76 17.08 2.01 -7.59
CA LEU A 76 17.85 0.85 -7.15
C LEU A 76 18.18 0.03 -8.39
N THR A 77 19.47 -0.25 -8.60
CA THR A 77 19.99 -1.11 -9.67
C THR A 77 20.45 -2.46 -9.12
N GLY A 78 19.94 -2.84 -7.95
CA GLY A 78 20.28 -4.02 -7.19
C GLY A 78 19.35 -4.17 -5.99
N ASP A 79 19.44 -5.33 -5.35
CA ASP A 79 18.81 -5.60 -4.05
C ASP A 79 19.34 -4.63 -2.97
N GLY A 80 18.45 -4.04 -2.16
CA GLY A 80 18.82 -3.11 -1.10
C GLY A 80 17.90 -1.89 -0.94
N SER A 81 18.45 -0.82 -0.36
CA SER A 81 17.68 0.36 0.06
C SER A 81 18.34 1.68 -0.32
N ASN A 82 17.50 2.70 -0.51
CA ASN A 82 17.87 4.11 -0.46
C ASN A 82 17.01 4.83 0.60
N ASP A 83 16.98 6.16 0.58
CA ASP A 83 16.27 6.97 1.60
C ASP A 83 14.76 6.72 1.64
N TRP A 84 14.15 6.41 0.50
CA TRP A 84 12.69 6.32 0.35
C TRP A 84 12.19 4.93 -0.01
N LEU A 85 12.99 4.12 -0.71
CA LEU A 85 12.61 2.81 -1.24
C LEU A 85 13.57 1.73 -0.73
N THR A 86 13.01 0.62 -0.29
CA THR A 86 13.71 -0.65 -0.05
C THR A 86 13.12 -1.71 -0.96
N ILE A 87 13.99 -2.50 -1.58
CA ILE A 87 13.65 -3.68 -2.34
C ILE A 87 14.46 -4.84 -1.77
N ASP A 88 13.78 -5.92 -1.40
CA ASP A 88 14.42 -7.16 -0.95
C ASP A 88 14.07 -8.30 -1.92
N VAL A 89 15.06 -8.93 -2.53
CA VAL A 89 14.88 -10.12 -3.37
C VAL A 89 14.67 -11.34 -2.47
N THR A 90 13.54 -12.03 -2.66
CA THR A 90 13.18 -13.24 -1.89
C THR A 90 13.34 -14.53 -2.70
N SER A 91 13.36 -14.43 -4.04
CA SER A 91 13.61 -15.56 -4.94
C SER A 91 14.15 -15.09 -6.29
N GLY A 92 15.01 -15.91 -6.91
CA GLY A 92 15.80 -15.51 -8.08
C GLY A 92 16.95 -14.58 -7.70
N ASN A 93 17.57 -13.92 -8.69
CA ASN A 93 18.56 -12.88 -8.46
C ASN A 93 18.20 -11.60 -9.22
N TRP A 94 18.69 -10.47 -8.73
CA TRP A 94 18.64 -9.23 -9.52
C TRP A 94 19.35 -9.40 -10.87
N GLY A 95 18.78 -8.83 -11.93
CA GLY A 95 19.28 -9.05 -13.30
C GLY A 95 18.76 -10.33 -13.96
N ASP A 96 18.14 -11.25 -13.21
CA ASP A 96 17.47 -12.42 -13.79
C ASP A 96 16.10 -12.06 -14.36
N ALA A 97 15.64 -12.91 -15.27
CA ALA A 97 14.35 -12.77 -15.92
C ALA A 97 13.17 -13.36 -15.10
N ASN A 98 13.47 -14.13 -14.06
CA ASN A 98 12.51 -14.67 -13.11
C ASN A 98 13.01 -14.33 -11.70
N VAL A 99 12.41 -13.29 -11.11
CA VAL A 99 12.85 -12.75 -9.82
C VAL A 99 11.65 -12.17 -9.08
N ALA A 100 11.60 -12.37 -7.77
CA ALA A 100 10.54 -11.84 -6.93
C ALA A 100 11.05 -11.39 -5.57
N GLY A 101 10.30 -10.51 -4.93
CA GLY A 101 10.74 -9.83 -3.73
C GLY A 101 9.63 -9.10 -2.99
N THR A 102 10.07 -8.35 -1.99
CA THR A 102 9.26 -7.36 -1.30
C THR A 102 9.76 -5.96 -1.62
N TRP A 103 8.88 -5.00 -1.50
CA TRP A 103 9.20 -3.59 -1.53
C TRP A 103 8.69 -2.93 -0.26
N ALA A 104 9.37 -1.89 0.19
CA ALA A 104 8.93 -1.03 1.27
C ALA A 104 9.23 0.44 0.97
N ILE A 105 8.32 1.31 1.37
CA ILE A 105 8.45 2.77 1.26
C ILE A 105 8.66 3.32 2.68
N ASN A 106 9.63 4.22 2.83
CA ASN A 106 9.84 4.93 4.08
C ASN A 106 8.54 5.68 4.48
N PRO A 107 8.01 5.50 5.70
CA PRO A 107 6.74 6.13 6.12
C PRO A 107 6.70 7.65 5.98
N LEU A 108 7.86 8.32 6.04
CA LEU A 108 7.94 9.77 5.84
C LEU A 108 7.62 10.19 4.40
N PHE A 109 7.65 9.28 3.43
CA PHE A 109 7.34 9.56 2.03
C PHE A 109 5.94 10.16 1.88
N TRP A 110 4.95 9.56 2.55
CA TRP A 110 3.56 10.00 2.53
C TRP A 110 3.31 11.31 3.29
N SER A 111 4.30 11.79 4.05
CA SER A 111 4.28 13.14 4.61
C SER A 111 4.75 14.21 3.61
N THR A 112 5.39 13.80 2.52
CA THR A 112 5.93 14.67 1.45
C THR A 112 5.09 14.59 0.18
N TYR A 113 4.61 13.40 -0.18
CA TYR A 113 3.90 13.12 -1.43
C TYR A 113 2.50 12.58 -1.18
N GLY A 114 1.56 12.95 -2.05
CA GLY A 114 0.19 12.43 -2.04
C GLY A 114 0.03 11.13 -2.83
N ASN A 115 0.88 10.93 -3.85
CA ASN A 115 0.85 9.79 -4.74
C ASN A 115 2.25 9.17 -4.85
N ALA A 116 2.30 7.84 -5.04
CA ALA A 116 3.53 7.10 -5.29
C ALA A 116 3.36 6.20 -6.51
N VAL A 117 4.39 6.14 -7.37
CA VAL A 117 4.51 5.12 -8.41
C VAL A 117 5.79 4.32 -8.17
N ILE A 118 5.72 3.00 -8.29
CA ILE A 118 6.91 2.16 -8.43
C ILE A 118 7.01 1.75 -9.89
N SER A 119 8.19 1.93 -10.50
CA SER A 119 8.45 1.42 -11.85
C SER A 119 9.58 0.41 -11.85
N MET A 120 9.49 -0.56 -12.74
CA MET A 120 10.44 -1.62 -12.99
C MET A 120 10.92 -1.50 -14.43
N HIS A 121 12.22 -1.30 -14.66
CA HIS A 121 12.82 -1.39 -15.98
C HIS A 121 13.45 -2.78 -16.17
N VAL A 122 13.12 -3.41 -17.29
CA VAL A 122 13.64 -4.70 -17.71
C VAL A 122 14.60 -4.45 -18.88
N GLY A 123 15.79 -5.06 -18.82
CA GLY A 123 16.85 -4.74 -19.77
C GLY A 123 16.44 -4.99 -21.23
N GLN A 124 16.89 -4.10 -22.11
CA GLN A 124 16.69 -4.20 -23.56
C GLN A 124 17.39 -5.46 -24.09
N GLY A 125 16.62 -6.37 -24.69
CA GLY A 125 17.20 -7.58 -25.28
C GLY A 125 16.23 -8.70 -25.64
N ALA A 126 14.94 -8.59 -25.31
CA ALA A 126 13.97 -9.66 -25.59
C ALA A 126 12.60 -9.19 -26.11
N GLY A 127 12.47 -7.92 -26.53
CA GLY A 127 11.19 -7.34 -26.94
C GLY A 127 10.44 -6.65 -25.81
N ASP A 128 9.24 -6.17 -26.15
CA ASP A 128 8.40 -5.35 -25.28
C ASP A 128 7.61 -6.20 -24.26
N PRO A 129 7.29 -5.65 -23.07
CA PRO A 129 7.63 -4.31 -22.59
C PRO A 129 9.04 -4.23 -22.01
N ASP A 130 9.62 -3.04 -22.10
CA ASP A 130 10.89 -2.69 -21.48
C ASP A 130 10.68 -2.10 -20.07
N TYR A 131 9.48 -1.66 -19.73
CA TYR A 131 9.15 -1.27 -18.36
C TYR A 131 7.72 -1.58 -17.95
N PHE A 132 7.53 -1.64 -16.64
CA PHE A 132 6.24 -1.71 -15.97
C PHE A 132 6.18 -0.64 -14.88
N ALA A 133 5.03 -0.06 -14.63
CA ALA A 133 4.83 0.92 -13.58
C ALA A 133 3.46 0.74 -12.92
N TRP A 134 3.38 1.02 -11.63
CA TRP A 134 2.15 0.90 -10.86
C TRP A 134 1.95 2.08 -9.94
N LEU A 135 0.73 2.61 -9.94
CA LEU A 135 0.28 3.57 -8.95
C LEU A 135 -0.02 2.83 -7.64
N ILE A 136 0.72 3.17 -6.59
CA ILE A 136 0.61 2.52 -5.28
C ILE A 136 -0.64 3.03 -4.57
N THR A 137 -1.28 2.15 -3.81
CA THR A 137 -2.38 2.53 -2.93
C THR A 137 -1.88 3.55 -1.89
N PRO A 138 -2.55 4.71 -1.73
CA PRO A 138 -2.09 5.74 -0.81
C PRO A 138 -1.90 5.22 0.62
N ASN A 139 -0.79 5.63 1.24
CA ASN A 139 -0.35 5.22 2.59
C ASN A 139 0.09 3.76 2.74
N THR A 140 0.16 2.98 1.66
CA THR A 140 0.79 1.65 1.74
C THR A 140 2.29 1.81 1.94
N LEU A 141 2.84 1.03 2.88
CA LEU A 141 4.25 1.07 3.26
C LEU A 141 5.07 -0.09 2.73
N SER A 142 4.43 -1.18 2.29
CA SER A 142 5.13 -2.36 1.79
C SER A 142 4.20 -3.23 0.97
N GLY A 143 4.78 -4.05 0.10
CA GLY A 143 4.08 -5.06 -0.66
C GLY A 143 5.05 -6.07 -1.28
N THR A 144 4.54 -6.90 -2.17
CA THR A 144 5.33 -7.85 -2.95
C THR A 144 5.50 -7.40 -4.39
N TRP A 145 6.50 -7.95 -5.07
CA TRP A 145 6.69 -7.76 -6.50
C TRP A 145 7.25 -9.03 -7.14
N SER A 146 6.99 -9.21 -8.43
CA SER A 146 7.62 -10.28 -9.22
C SER A 146 7.77 -9.87 -10.68
N LEU A 147 8.85 -10.35 -11.30
CA LEU A 147 9.06 -10.37 -12.74
C LEU A 147 9.15 -11.84 -13.15
N GLU A 148 8.31 -12.22 -14.11
CA GLU A 148 8.30 -13.55 -14.71
C GLU A 148 8.55 -13.41 -16.22
N LYS A 149 9.46 -14.22 -16.74
CA LYS A 149 9.68 -14.37 -18.17
C LYS A 149 9.20 -15.73 -18.63
N LYS A 150 8.30 -15.70 -19.62
CA LYS A 150 7.68 -16.91 -20.17
C LYS A 150 8.48 -17.49 -21.34
N THR A 151 8.97 -16.67 -22.27
CA THR A 151 9.72 -17.13 -23.47
C THR A 151 10.80 -16.11 -23.93
N GLY A 152 11.77 -16.55 -24.74
CA GLY A 152 12.85 -15.71 -25.33
C GLY A 152 14.17 -15.65 -24.53
N GLY A 153 15.22 -15.02 -25.10
CA GLY A 153 16.54 -14.78 -24.44
C GLY A 153 16.70 -13.33 -23.93
N GLY A 154 17.51 -13.07 -22.89
CA GLY A 154 17.81 -11.70 -22.41
C GLY A 154 16.77 -10.99 -21.54
N GLY A 155 17.12 -9.79 -21.06
CA GLY A 155 16.28 -8.83 -20.33
C GLY A 155 15.68 -9.31 -19.01
N GLY A 156 16.50 -9.24 -17.97
CA GLY A 156 16.06 -9.31 -16.59
C GLY A 156 15.94 -7.94 -15.94
N LEU A 157 15.62 -7.95 -14.65
CA LEU A 157 15.39 -6.74 -13.86
C LEU A 157 16.64 -5.85 -13.85
N SER A 158 16.53 -4.64 -14.40
CA SER A 158 17.65 -3.69 -14.52
C SER A 158 17.62 -2.64 -13.41
N ASN A 159 16.47 -1.99 -13.22
CA ASN A 159 16.28 -1.06 -12.11
C ASN A 159 14.84 -1.09 -11.59
N MET A 160 14.67 -0.63 -10.35
CA MET A 160 13.39 -0.21 -9.81
C MET A 160 13.49 1.23 -9.31
N LYS A 161 12.44 2.02 -9.54
CA LYS A 161 12.39 3.43 -9.12
C LYS A 161 11.13 3.72 -8.33
N LEU A 162 11.23 4.68 -7.42
CA LEU A 162 10.10 5.27 -6.71
C LEU A 162 9.89 6.70 -7.19
N TRP A 163 8.64 7.04 -7.49
CA TRP A 163 8.23 8.35 -7.95
C TRP A 163 7.22 8.96 -7.00
N GLY A 164 7.38 10.25 -6.69
CA GLY A 164 6.44 11.03 -5.89
C GLY A 164 5.73 12.09 -6.73
N SER A 165 4.43 12.28 -6.48
CA SER A 165 3.63 13.38 -7.03
C SER A 165 2.68 13.95 -5.99
N ASP A 166 2.33 15.22 -6.21
CA ASP A 166 1.36 16.02 -5.46
C ASP A 166 1.69 16.19 -3.97
N SER A 167 1.12 17.22 -3.35
CA SER A 167 1.17 17.35 -1.90
C SER A 167 0.27 16.29 -1.24
N PRO A 168 0.58 15.82 -0.01
CA PRO A 168 -0.24 14.85 0.70
C PRO A 168 -1.67 15.34 0.79
N ASN A 169 -2.60 14.58 0.21
CA ASN A 169 -4.01 14.87 0.34
C ASN A 169 -4.43 14.41 1.74
N ARG A 170 -4.29 15.30 2.73
CA ARG A 170 -4.68 15.04 4.12
C ARG A 170 -6.20 14.95 4.21
N VAL A 171 -6.76 13.80 3.84
CA VAL A 171 -8.11 13.43 4.25
C VAL A 171 -8.02 13.21 5.76
N PRO A 172 -8.86 13.87 6.59
CA PRO A 172 -8.92 13.60 8.02
C PRO A 172 -9.07 12.10 8.23
N ASP A 173 -8.03 11.49 8.76
CA ASP A 173 -7.89 10.08 8.98
C ASP A 173 -9.16 9.61 9.70
N GLY A 174 -9.87 8.65 9.10
CA GLY A 174 -11.19 8.21 9.59
C GLY A 174 -11.19 7.80 11.07
N GLY A 175 -10.03 7.64 11.70
CA GLY A 175 -9.85 7.55 13.14
C GLY A 175 -10.53 8.66 13.93
N SER A 176 -10.50 9.93 13.49
CA SER A 176 -11.25 11.00 14.18
C SER A 176 -12.76 10.78 14.06
N THR A 177 -13.24 10.31 12.91
CA THR A 177 -14.66 10.01 12.68
C THR A 177 -15.12 8.81 13.51
N VAL A 178 -14.32 7.74 13.58
CA VAL A 178 -14.59 6.55 14.39
C VAL A 178 -14.56 6.86 15.89
N LEU A 179 -13.58 7.68 16.33
CA LEU A 179 -13.51 8.15 17.72
C LEU A 179 -14.75 8.96 18.08
N LEU A 180 -15.14 9.93 17.24
CA LEU A 180 -16.32 10.76 17.46
C LEU A 180 -17.60 9.93 17.47
N LEU A 181 -17.72 8.95 16.56
CA LEU A 181 -18.85 8.03 16.53
C LEU A 181 -18.90 7.16 17.80
N GLY A 182 -17.75 6.65 18.25
CA GLY A 182 -17.65 5.87 19.49
C GLY A 182 -18.03 6.68 20.72
N LEU A 183 -17.60 7.94 20.80
CA LEU A 183 -17.97 8.86 21.87
C LEU A 183 -19.47 9.19 21.84
N ALA A 184 -20.05 9.40 20.66
CA ALA A 184 -21.47 9.69 20.49
C ALA A 184 -22.35 8.52 20.98
N ILE A 185 -22.01 7.29 20.58
CA ILE A 185 -22.73 6.07 21.01
C ILE A 185 -22.60 5.88 22.52
N SER A 186 -21.41 6.10 23.07
CA SER A 186 -21.16 6.00 24.52
C SER A 186 -21.99 7.03 25.31
N GLY A 187 -22.08 8.27 24.80
CA GLY A 187 -22.92 9.32 25.39
C GLY A 187 -24.40 8.95 25.41
N LEU A 188 -24.93 8.40 24.31
CA LEU A 188 -26.31 7.92 24.21
C LEU A 188 -26.61 6.78 25.20
N ALA A 189 -25.70 5.82 25.37
CA ALA A 189 -25.86 4.73 26.33
C ALA A 189 -25.94 5.23 27.78
N ILE A 190 -25.08 6.18 28.16
CA ILE A 190 -25.09 6.80 29.50
C ILE A 190 -26.37 7.60 29.74
N ALA A 191 -26.83 8.34 28.74
CA ALA A 191 -28.07 9.11 28.81
C ALA A 191 -29.31 8.20 28.99
N GLY A 192 -29.39 7.10 28.24
CA GLY A 192 -30.46 6.11 28.36
C GLY A 192 -30.53 5.47 29.76
N TRP A 193 -29.37 5.08 30.31
CA TRP A 193 -29.28 4.48 31.64
C TRP A 193 -29.72 5.43 32.77
N ARG A 194 -29.39 6.73 32.66
CA ARG A 194 -29.87 7.73 33.62
C ARG A 194 -31.38 7.92 33.59
N ARG A 195 -32.00 7.76 32.41
CA ARG A 195 -33.45 7.90 32.24
C ARG A 195 -34.22 6.74 32.85
N SER A 196 -33.75 5.50 32.67
CA SER A 196 -34.41 4.32 33.25
C SER A 196 -34.38 4.30 34.78
N ARG A 197 -33.35 4.86 35.41
CA ARG A 197 -33.26 4.99 36.88
C ARG A 197 -34.19 6.03 37.50
N LYS A 198 -34.69 7.00 36.73
CA LYS A 198 -35.64 8.01 37.24
C LYS A 198 -37.10 7.57 37.14
N ALA A 199 -37.37 6.49 36.40
CA ALA A 199 -38.72 5.97 36.17
C ALA A 199 -39.09 4.79 37.10
N ALA A 200 -38.18 4.38 37.98
CA ALA A 200 -38.35 3.34 39.00
C ALA A 200 -38.29 3.97 40.39
#